data_AF-A0A974UMW0-F1
#
_entry.id   AF-A0A974UMW0-F1
#
_cell.length_a   1.000
_cell.length_b   1.000
_cell.length_c   1.000
_cell.angle_alpha   90.00
_cell.angle_beta   90.00
_cell.angle_gamma   90.00
#
_symmetry.space_group_name_H-M   'P 1'
#
loop_
_entity.id
_entity.type
_entity.pdbx_description
1 polymer ?
#
loop_
_entity_poly.entity_id
_entity_poly.type
_entity_poly.pdbx_seq_one_letter_code
_entity_poly.pdbx_strand_id
1 'polypeptide(L)'
;MTYSEYYSDTDYYEPGEDERDPEFDALSETVDGVQETVVDLETRTGRELTELRETFDSFTDAHARHESRLDQATRQLERLRQRLQLLERAVRVSEKVPVVDLDDVGPALRKLAADAERRHALAAQLLTANQRRPYEEDLERLPQAREALLESDSALVAVLGVLATSQHGDDRRADAEARLSEVVARRRVVLDRQLPAATKDAEAARQLLDADDVTRTRVLPQIEKAERDWEELHSKLRERITDAIGSSALLPVWFTHAFGVAPPSGAAGDRWIRAATSALAYRVTHGVTDQALPLGEPPADDTDWAQPQWSWRARLEQDIEDLDINGD
;
A
#
# COMPACT_ATOMS: atom_id res chain seq x y z
N MET A 1 -55.26 -64.84 4.70
CA MET A 1 -56.03 -65.35 5.86
C MET A 1 -56.92 -64.23 6.39
N THR A 2 -58.02 -64.54 7.08
CA THR A 2 -59.07 -63.63 7.62
C THR A 2 -59.33 -64.00 9.10
N TYR A 3 -60.13 -63.33 9.96
CA TYR A 3 -61.16 -62.27 9.86
C TYR A 3 -60.77 -61.05 10.77
N SER A 4 -61.58 -60.10 11.27
CA SER A 4 -63.05 -59.93 11.39
C SER A 4 -63.48 -58.46 11.56
N GLU A 5 -64.78 -58.21 11.43
CA GLU A 5 -65.50 -56.96 11.79
C GLU A 5 -66.27 -57.13 13.12
N TYR A 6 -66.66 -56.01 13.78
CA TYR A 6 -68.06 -55.60 14.08
C TYR A 6 -68.17 -54.45 15.13
N TYR A 7 -69.21 -53.60 15.05
CA TYR A 7 -69.61 -52.58 16.06
C TYR A 7 -71.09 -52.11 15.87
N SER A 8 -71.71 -51.45 16.86
CA SER A 8 -73.07 -50.85 16.78
C SER A 8 -73.39 -49.76 17.84
N ASP A 9 -74.37 -48.88 17.54
CA ASP A 9 -74.82 -47.60 18.18
C ASP A 9 -75.38 -47.58 19.63
N THR A 10 -75.55 -46.37 20.22
CA THR A 10 -76.87 -45.80 20.67
C THR A 10 -76.86 -44.33 21.18
N ASP A 11 -78.00 -43.65 20.96
CA ASP A 11 -78.55 -42.32 21.38
C ASP A 11 -78.43 -41.85 22.87
N TYR A 12 -78.83 -40.64 23.35
CA TYR A 12 -79.02 -39.22 22.87
C TYR A 12 -79.64 -38.38 24.06
N TYR A 13 -79.36 -37.07 24.27
CA TYR A 13 -80.19 -36.13 25.09
C TYR A 13 -79.77 -34.62 24.96
N GLU A 14 -80.60 -33.68 25.41
CA GLU A 14 -80.57 -32.22 25.13
C GLU A 14 -81.10 -31.34 26.32
N PRO A 15 -80.52 -30.14 26.59
CA PRO A 15 -81.26 -29.07 27.32
C PRO A 15 -80.87 -27.58 27.07
N GLY A 16 -81.85 -26.66 27.22
CA GLY A 16 -81.69 -25.37 27.93
C GLY A 16 -81.31 -24.08 27.15
N GLU A 17 -81.96 -22.96 27.48
CA GLU A 17 -81.62 -21.58 27.08
C GLU A 17 -81.19 -20.75 28.30
N ASP A 18 -80.20 -19.85 28.14
CA ASP A 18 -79.69 -18.92 29.16
C ASP A 18 -79.77 -17.45 28.68
N GLU A 19 -79.94 -16.51 29.62
CA GLU A 19 -79.91 -15.06 29.34
C GLU A 19 -78.47 -14.60 28.99
N ARG A 20 -78.28 -13.99 27.82
CA ARG A 20 -76.96 -13.51 27.39
C ARG A 20 -76.61 -12.15 27.99
N ASP A 21 -75.39 -12.04 28.49
CA ASP A 21 -74.81 -10.81 29.01
C ASP A 21 -74.36 -9.90 27.84
N PRO A 22 -74.86 -8.66 27.73
CA PRO A 22 -74.48 -7.76 26.63
C PRO A 22 -73.00 -7.34 26.65
N GLU A 23 -72.29 -7.44 27.79
CA GLU A 23 -70.83 -7.24 27.82
C GLU A 23 -70.11 -8.45 27.19
N PHE A 24 -70.67 -9.66 27.31
CA PHE A 24 -70.14 -10.86 26.68
C PHE A 24 -70.40 -10.90 25.16
N ASP A 25 -71.60 -10.54 24.71
CA ASP A 25 -71.90 -10.44 23.26
C ASP A 25 -71.01 -9.36 22.58
N ALA A 26 -70.79 -8.20 23.23
CA ALA A 26 -69.86 -7.18 22.73
C ALA A 26 -68.40 -7.64 22.71
N LEU A 27 -67.96 -8.41 23.73
CA LEU A 27 -66.63 -9.03 23.73
C LEU A 27 -66.51 -10.07 22.61
N SER A 28 -67.55 -10.88 22.34
CA SER A 28 -67.56 -11.79 21.18
C SER A 28 -67.37 -11.03 19.88
N GLU A 29 -68.15 -9.96 19.63
CA GLU A 29 -68.01 -9.14 18.41
C GLU A 29 -66.58 -8.59 18.24
N THR A 30 -65.91 -8.17 19.33
CA THR A 30 -64.49 -7.75 19.25
C THR A 30 -63.52 -8.92 19.03
N VAL A 31 -63.79 -10.11 19.57
CA VAL A 31 -62.96 -11.31 19.39
C VAL A 31 -63.13 -11.89 17.99
N ASP A 32 -64.34 -11.87 17.44
CA ASP A 32 -64.67 -12.30 16.08
C ASP A 32 -64.07 -11.34 15.06
N GLY A 33 -64.17 -10.02 15.28
CA GLY A 33 -63.49 -9.01 14.46
C GLY A 33 -61.94 -9.10 14.54
N VAL A 34 -61.38 -9.41 15.71
CA VAL A 34 -59.93 -9.70 15.82
C VAL A 34 -59.57 -10.97 15.06
N GLN A 35 -60.35 -12.05 15.15
CA GLN A 35 -60.13 -13.27 14.36
C GLN A 35 -60.19 -13.00 12.85
N GLU A 36 -61.16 -12.20 12.38
CA GLU A 36 -61.25 -11.78 10.98
C GLU A 36 -59.97 -11.04 10.54
N THR A 37 -59.50 -10.06 11.33
CA THR A 37 -58.23 -9.36 11.01
C THR A 37 -57.00 -10.28 11.06
N VAL A 38 -56.98 -11.31 11.92
CA VAL A 38 -55.91 -12.31 11.95
C VAL A 38 -55.93 -13.17 10.69
N VAL A 39 -57.10 -13.65 10.26
CA VAL A 39 -57.25 -14.43 9.01
C VAL A 39 -56.89 -13.58 7.79
N ASP A 40 -57.25 -12.30 7.75
CA ASP A 40 -56.85 -11.38 6.68
C ASP A 40 -55.33 -11.15 6.69
N LEU A 41 -54.70 -11.00 7.85
CA LEU A 41 -53.24 -10.88 7.98
C LEU A 41 -52.51 -12.18 7.61
N GLU A 42 -53.04 -13.35 7.97
CA GLU A 42 -52.50 -14.66 7.58
C GLU A 42 -52.63 -14.91 6.08
N THR A 43 -53.79 -14.63 5.47
CA THR A 43 -53.94 -14.78 4.01
C THR A 43 -53.16 -13.71 3.24
N ARG A 44 -52.96 -12.52 3.81
CA ARG A 44 -52.10 -11.48 3.22
C ARG A 44 -50.63 -11.89 3.27
N THR A 45 -50.11 -12.24 4.45
CA THR A 45 -48.70 -12.66 4.61
C THR A 45 -48.41 -13.95 3.86
N GLY A 46 -49.39 -14.87 3.76
CA GLY A 46 -49.31 -16.05 2.89
C GLY A 46 -49.15 -15.72 1.40
N ARG A 47 -49.84 -14.68 0.90
CA ARG A 47 -49.64 -14.17 -0.47
C ARG A 47 -48.27 -13.50 -0.61
N GLU A 48 -47.92 -12.56 0.28
CA GLU A 48 -46.64 -11.83 0.24
C GLU A 48 -45.42 -12.79 0.34
N LEU A 49 -45.51 -13.86 1.14
CA LEU A 49 -44.49 -14.92 1.20
C LEU A 49 -44.45 -15.80 -0.06
N THR A 50 -45.59 -16.01 -0.73
CA THR A 50 -45.65 -16.75 -2.01
C THR A 50 -45.03 -15.92 -3.13
N GLU A 51 -45.36 -14.63 -3.21
CA GLU A 51 -44.76 -13.68 -4.16
C GLU A 51 -43.24 -13.50 -3.92
N LEU A 52 -42.81 -13.43 -2.65
CA LEU A 52 -41.39 -13.39 -2.28
C LEU A 52 -40.66 -14.69 -2.67
N ARG A 53 -41.33 -15.84 -2.56
CA ARG A 53 -40.79 -17.12 -3.01
C ARG A 53 -40.71 -17.21 -4.53
N GLU A 54 -41.77 -16.87 -5.26
CA GLU A 54 -41.77 -16.89 -6.72
C GLU A 54 -40.72 -15.93 -7.30
N THR A 55 -40.53 -14.76 -6.69
CA THR A 55 -39.46 -13.83 -7.08
C THR A 55 -38.06 -14.37 -6.75
N PHE A 56 -37.85 -15.01 -5.59
CA PHE A 56 -36.58 -15.67 -5.27
C PHE A 56 -36.26 -16.86 -6.19
N ASP A 57 -37.26 -17.71 -6.46
CA ASP A 57 -37.16 -18.83 -7.41
C ASP A 57 -36.86 -18.27 -8.82
N SER A 58 -37.49 -17.17 -9.24
CA SER A 58 -37.16 -16.50 -10.53
C SER A 58 -35.74 -15.89 -10.56
N PHE A 59 -35.24 -15.38 -9.44
CA PHE A 59 -33.90 -14.79 -9.33
C PHE A 59 -32.81 -15.86 -9.36
N THR A 60 -33.00 -16.98 -8.67
CA THR A 60 -32.07 -18.11 -8.71
C THR A 60 -32.04 -18.76 -10.09
N ASP A 61 -33.20 -18.89 -10.75
CA ASP A 61 -33.29 -19.39 -12.13
C ASP A 61 -32.62 -18.42 -13.13
N ALA A 62 -32.75 -17.10 -12.93
CA ALA A 62 -31.99 -16.10 -13.69
C ALA A 62 -30.47 -16.20 -13.43
N HIS A 63 -30.05 -16.36 -12.17
CA HIS A 63 -28.65 -16.47 -11.78
C HIS A 63 -27.98 -17.70 -12.43
N ALA A 64 -28.61 -18.88 -12.36
CA ALA A 64 -28.12 -20.10 -13.00
C ALA A 64 -28.01 -19.96 -14.54
N ARG A 65 -28.93 -19.21 -15.17
CA ARG A 65 -28.85 -18.88 -16.61
C ARG A 65 -27.71 -17.88 -16.92
N HIS A 66 -27.40 -16.95 -16.02
CA HIS A 66 -26.27 -16.03 -16.16
C HIS A 66 -24.94 -16.75 -15.97
N GLU A 67 -24.80 -17.57 -14.92
CA GLU A 67 -23.67 -18.45 -14.68
C GLU A 67 -23.40 -19.35 -15.89
N SER A 68 -24.41 -20.07 -16.38
CA SER A 68 -24.31 -20.90 -17.60
C SER A 68 -23.83 -20.14 -18.84
N ARG A 69 -24.16 -18.84 -18.96
CA ARG A 69 -23.73 -17.98 -20.08
C ARG A 69 -22.30 -17.46 -19.92
N LEU A 70 -21.88 -17.13 -18.70
CA LEU A 70 -20.48 -16.84 -18.38
C LEU A 70 -19.61 -18.07 -18.68
N ASP A 71 -20.04 -19.23 -18.20
CA ASP A 71 -19.39 -20.52 -18.39
C ASP A 71 -19.29 -20.90 -19.88
N GLN A 72 -20.30 -20.55 -20.70
CA GLN A 72 -20.24 -20.67 -22.16
C GLN A 72 -19.28 -19.66 -22.80
N ALA A 73 -19.26 -18.40 -22.35
CA ALA A 73 -18.37 -17.36 -22.85
C ALA A 73 -16.90 -17.69 -22.56
N THR A 74 -16.56 -18.09 -21.33
CA THR A 74 -15.22 -18.57 -20.93
C THR A 74 -14.75 -19.72 -21.82
N ARG A 75 -15.61 -20.72 -22.07
CA ARG A 75 -15.30 -21.85 -22.98
C ARG A 75 -15.19 -21.43 -24.46
N GLN A 76 -15.77 -20.31 -24.88
CA GLN A 76 -15.58 -19.74 -26.22
C GLN A 76 -14.28 -18.92 -26.31
N LEU A 77 -13.98 -18.10 -25.31
CA LEU A 77 -12.74 -17.32 -25.20
C LEU A 77 -11.52 -18.25 -25.16
N GLU A 78 -11.55 -19.32 -24.37
CA GLU A 78 -10.45 -20.29 -24.31
C GLU A 78 -10.21 -21.00 -25.66
N ARG A 79 -11.28 -21.33 -26.40
CA ARG A 79 -11.16 -21.86 -27.78
C ARG A 79 -10.61 -20.83 -28.76
N LEU A 80 -10.85 -19.54 -28.55
CA LEU A 80 -10.25 -18.46 -29.34
C LEU A 80 -8.77 -18.26 -28.98
N ARG A 81 -8.41 -18.27 -27.69
CA ARG A 81 -7.03 -18.26 -27.18
C ARG A 81 -6.20 -19.37 -27.81
N GLN A 82 -6.68 -20.62 -27.75
CA GLN A 82 -6.02 -21.78 -28.36
C GLN A 82 -5.86 -21.64 -29.89
N ARG A 83 -6.86 -21.09 -30.59
CA ARG A 83 -6.77 -20.84 -32.04
C ARG A 83 -5.77 -19.72 -32.38
N LEU A 84 -5.73 -18.66 -31.58
CA LEU A 84 -4.77 -17.57 -31.74
C LEU A 84 -3.35 -18.05 -31.49
N GLN A 85 -3.10 -18.84 -30.43
CA GLN A 85 -1.80 -19.46 -30.16
C GLN A 85 -1.35 -20.41 -31.28
N LEU A 86 -2.27 -21.17 -31.90
CA LEU A 86 -1.96 -22.01 -33.06
C LEU A 86 -1.63 -21.18 -34.31
N LEU A 87 -2.34 -20.07 -34.54
CA LEU A 87 -2.04 -19.14 -35.64
C LEU A 87 -0.71 -18.44 -35.41
N GLU A 88 -0.45 -17.92 -34.21
CA GLU A 88 0.79 -17.28 -33.81
C GLU A 88 1.98 -18.25 -33.96
N ARG A 89 1.83 -19.51 -33.54
CA ARG A 89 2.84 -20.55 -33.77
C ARG A 89 3.06 -20.83 -35.25
N ALA A 90 2.01 -20.87 -36.07
CA ALA A 90 2.13 -21.03 -37.52
C ALA A 90 2.84 -19.82 -38.17
N VAL A 91 2.60 -18.61 -37.68
CA VAL A 91 3.25 -17.37 -38.13
C VAL A 91 4.71 -17.31 -37.67
N ARG A 92 5.04 -17.69 -36.42
CA ARG A 92 6.42 -17.85 -35.91
C ARG A 92 7.23 -18.90 -36.69
N VAL A 93 6.58 -19.93 -37.24
CA VAL A 93 7.19 -20.93 -38.13
C VAL A 93 7.29 -20.43 -39.58
N SER A 94 6.53 -19.40 -39.96
CA SER A 94 6.66 -18.76 -41.27
C SER A 94 7.75 -17.69 -41.24
N GLU A 95 8.76 -17.83 -42.09
CA GLU A 95 9.96 -16.99 -42.17
C GLU A 95 9.71 -15.53 -42.67
N LYS A 96 8.46 -15.05 -42.56
CA LYS A 96 7.97 -13.80 -43.17
C LYS A 96 7.72 -12.67 -42.18
N VAL A 97 7.74 -12.94 -40.87
CA VAL A 97 7.48 -11.94 -39.83
C VAL A 97 8.71 -11.86 -38.93
N PRO A 98 9.27 -10.66 -38.67
CA PRO A 98 10.43 -10.51 -37.80
C PRO A 98 10.06 -10.94 -36.36
N VAL A 99 10.89 -11.78 -35.76
CA VAL A 99 10.86 -12.08 -34.33
C VAL A 99 11.85 -11.14 -33.65
N VAL A 100 11.38 -10.35 -32.68
CA VAL A 100 12.24 -9.45 -31.89
C VAL A 100 12.40 -10.05 -30.50
N ASP A 101 13.63 -10.45 -30.19
CA ASP A 101 14.04 -10.66 -28.81
C ASP A 101 14.20 -9.29 -28.14
N LEU A 102 13.45 -9.01 -27.07
CA LEU A 102 13.61 -7.77 -26.29
C LEU A 102 14.79 -7.87 -25.32
N ASP A 103 15.13 -9.08 -24.85
CA ASP A 103 16.14 -9.34 -23.82
C ASP A 103 17.57 -9.33 -24.41
N ASP A 104 17.76 -9.64 -25.71
CA ASP A 104 19.05 -9.44 -26.39
C ASP A 104 19.35 -7.96 -26.69
N VAL A 105 19.62 -7.23 -25.61
CA VAL A 105 20.21 -5.89 -25.67
C VAL A 105 21.73 -5.99 -25.64
N GLY A 106 22.41 -5.28 -26.54
CA GLY A 106 23.87 -5.37 -26.67
C GLY A 106 24.65 -4.99 -25.38
N PRO A 107 25.94 -5.37 -25.27
CA PRO A 107 26.71 -5.22 -24.04
C PRO A 107 26.82 -3.78 -23.53
N ALA A 108 26.70 -2.78 -24.42
CA ALA A 108 26.63 -1.37 -24.03
C ALA A 108 25.40 -1.04 -23.18
N LEU A 109 24.23 -1.64 -23.48
CA LEU A 109 22.99 -1.36 -22.75
C LEU A 109 22.91 -2.17 -21.44
N ARG A 110 23.43 -3.41 -21.42
CA ARG A 110 23.64 -4.16 -20.17
C ARG A 110 24.57 -3.42 -19.22
N LYS A 111 25.63 -2.80 -19.75
CA LYS A 111 26.51 -1.92 -18.97
C LYS A 111 25.76 -0.67 -18.47
N LEU A 112 24.96 -0.02 -19.30
CA LEU A 112 24.17 1.16 -18.90
C LEU A 112 23.24 0.84 -17.72
N ALA A 113 22.53 -0.29 -17.78
CA ALA A 113 21.72 -0.80 -16.67
C ALA A 113 22.55 -1.09 -15.40
N ALA A 114 23.68 -1.78 -15.54
CA ALA A 114 24.57 -2.09 -14.42
C ALA A 114 25.37 -0.88 -13.88
N ASP A 115 25.48 0.22 -14.63
CA ASP A 115 26.00 1.52 -14.17
C ASP A 115 24.90 2.30 -13.44
N ALA A 116 23.65 2.26 -13.93
CA ALA A 116 22.48 2.92 -13.34
C ALA A 116 22.05 2.31 -11.98
N GLU A 117 21.98 0.99 -11.86
CA GLU A 117 21.54 0.33 -10.60
C GLU A 117 22.46 0.65 -9.41
N ARG A 118 23.74 0.96 -9.65
CA ARG A 118 24.67 1.40 -8.59
C ARG A 118 24.21 2.65 -7.86
N ARG A 119 23.27 3.43 -8.41
CA ARG A 119 22.64 4.57 -7.73
C ARG A 119 22.16 4.21 -6.32
N HIS A 120 21.56 3.04 -6.14
CA HIS A 120 21.08 2.58 -4.84
C HIS A 120 22.25 2.27 -3.87
N ALA A 121 23.28 1.57 -4.34
CA ALA A 121 24.50 1.29 -3.56
C ALA A 121 25.38 2.53 -3.31
N LEU A 122 25.24 3.59 -4.12
CA LEU A 122 25.85 4.90 -3.92
C LEU A 122 25.08 5.73 -2.88
N ALA A 123 23.74 5.78 -2.98
CA ALA A 123 22.90 6.47 -2.01
C ALA A 123 23.05 5.87 -0.60
N ALA A 124 23.19 4.54 -0.49
CA ALA A 124 23.42 3.85 0.78
C ALA A 124 24.77 4.17 1.47
N GLN A 125 25.70 4.88 0.81
CA GLN A 125 26.94 5.36 1.42
C GLN A 125 26.81 6.74 2.10
N LEU A 126 25.65 7.40 1.95
CA LEU A 126 25.42 8.76 2.47
C LEU A 126 24.48 8.71 3.67
N LEU A 127 24.73 9.57 4.67
CA LEU A 127 23.77 9.77 5.74
C LEU A 127 22.49 10.42 5.19
N THR A 128 21.35 9.81 5.49
CA THR A 128 20.03 10.39 5.21
C THR A 128 19.80 11.62 6.09
N ALA A 129 18.90 12.52 5.69
CA ALA A 129 18.54 13.70 6.49
C ALA A 129 18.11 13.34 7.93
N ASN A 130 17.40 12.22 8.10
CA ASN A 130 16.98 11.72 9.42
C ASN A 130 18.17 11.27 10.29
N GLN A 131 19.25 10.77 9.69
CA GLN A 131 20.48 10.38 10.38
C GLN A 131 21.42 11.58 10.62
N ARG A 132 21.40 12.60 9.76
CA ARG A 132 22.19 13.84 9.94
C ARG A 132 21.63 14.73 11.04
N ARG A 133 20.31 14.90 11.11
CA ARG A 133 19.62 15.77 12.08
C ARG A 133 20.13 15.66 13.53
N PRO A 134 20.28 14.48 14.17
CA PRO A 134 20.78 14.42 15.55
C PRO A 134 22.20 14.99 15.70
N TYR A 135 23.08 14.82 14.72
CA TYR A 135 24.42 15.42 14.73
C TYR A 135 24.37 16.94 14.51
N GLU A 136 23.43 17.42 13.70
CA GLU A 136 23.18 18.84 13.49
C GLU A 136 22.60 19.48 14.79
N GLU A 137 21.71 18.80 15.51
CA GLU A 137 21.26 19.18 16.87
C GLU A 137 22.41 19.15 17.91
N ASP A 138 23.31 18.16 17.87
CA ASP A 138 24.47 18.08 18.76
C ASP A 138 25.42 19.30 18.56
N LEU A 139 25.59 19.76 17.32
CA LEU A 139 26.34 20.99 17.00
C LEU A 139 25.66 22.25 17.55
N GLU A 140 24.32 22.34 17.54
CA GLU A 140 23.56 23.48 18.08
C GLU A 140 23.60 23.57 19.62
N ARG A 141 23.79 22.46 20.33
CA ARG A 141 23.88 22.48 21.80
C ARG A 141 25.15 23.18 22.32
N LEU A 142 26.22 23.21 21.54
CA LEU A 142 27.47 23.87 21.94
C LEU A 142 27.38 25.41 22.05
N PRO A 143 26.85 26.18 21.07
CA PRO A 143 26.60 27.61 21.26
C PRO A 143 25.59 27.87 22.38
N GLN A 144 24.52 27.07 22.51
CA GLN A 144 23.55 27.20 23.61
C GLN A 144 24.22 27.04 24.99
N ALA A 145 25.12 26.07 25.17
CA ALA A 145 25.87 25.90 26.41
C ALA A 145 26.85 27.06 26.70
N ARG A 146 27.37 27.72 25.66
CA ARG A 146 28.21 28.93 25.80
C ARG A 146 27.39 30.17 26.15
N GLU A 147 26.20 30.32 25.57
CA GLU A 147 25.26 31.40 25.89
C GLU A 147 24.76 31.27 27.33
N ALA A 148 24.38 30.07 27.77
CA ALA A 148 24.02 29.79 29.17
C ALA A 148 25.15 30.08 30.18
N LEU A 149 26.42 29.98 29.76
CA LEU A 149 27.56 30.41 30.58
C LEU A 149 27.64 31.94 30.68
N LEU A 150 27.48 32.66 29.56
CA LEU A 150 27.48 34.13 29.53
C LEU A 150 26.31 34.74 30.32
N GLU A 151 25.12 34.12 30.26
CA GLU A 151 24.00 34.45 31.16
C GLU A 151 24.40 34.26 32.63
N SER A 152 25.01 33.12 32.96
CA SER A 152 25.41 32.80 34.34
C SER A 152 26.50 33.73 34.86
N ASP A 153 27.46 34.11 34.02
CA ASP A 153 28.53 35.06 34.36
C ASP A 153 27.99 36.50 34.53
N SER A 154 27.11 36.96 33.64
CA SER A 154 26.50 38.29 33.77
C SER A 154 25.57 38.41 34.98
N ALA A 155 24.78 37.37 35.27
CA ALA A 155 23.99 37.28 36.50
C ALA A 155 24.88 37.29 37.76
N LEU A 156 26.02 36.60 37.74
CA LEU A 156 26.95 36.57 38.86
C LEU A 156 27.57 37.95 39.11
N VAL A 157 28.00 38.65 38.06
CA VAL A 157 28.52 40.02 38.16
C VAL A 157 27.46 40.99 38.68
N ALA A 158 26.21 40.87 38.23
CA ALA A 158 25.11 41.70 38.73
C ALA A 158 24.85 41.49 40.23
N VAL A 159 24.79 40.24 40.69
CA VAL A 159 24.61 39.90 42.12
C VAL A 159 25.78 40.41 42.96
N LEU A 160 27.03 40.15 42.53
CA LEU A 160 28.23 40.65 43.23
C LEU A 160 28.29 42.18 43.28
N GLY A 161 27.82 42.86 42.23
CA GLY A 161 27.67 44.32 42.22
C GLY A 161 26.74 44.82 43.32
N VAL A 162 25.54 44.24 43.46
CA VAL A 162 24.60 44.60 44.53
C VAL A 162 25.22 44.34 45.91
N LEU A 163 25.90 43.20 46.11
CA LEU A 163 26.55 42.85 47.37
C LEU A 163 27.73 43.77 47.76
N ALA A 164 28.38 44.39 46.77
CA ALA A 164 29.44 45.37 46.97
C ALA A 164 28.90 46.78 47.29
N THR A 165 27.70 47.13 46.81
CA THR A 165 27.10 48.47 47.02
C THR A 165 26.09 48.55 48.18
N SER A 166 25.53 47.42 48.63
CA SER A 166 24.48 47.38 49.66
C SER A 166 25.03 47.25 51.08
N GLN A 167 24.44 48.01 52.01
CA GLN A 167 24.80 48.00 53.41
C GLN A 167 24.22 46.79 54.15
N HIS A 168 24.71 46.53 55.36
CA HIS A 168 24.23 45.40 56.17
C HIS A 168 22.84 45.72 56.76
N GLY A 169 21.87 44.85 56.54
CA GLY A 169 20.45 45.08 56.89
C GLY A 169 19.59 45.76 55.81
N ASP A 170 20.12 45.97 54.60
CA ASP A 170 19.37 46.41 53.42
C ASP A 170 18.71 45.19 52.74
N ASP A 171 17.38 45.19 52.52
CA ASP A 171 16.63 44.02 51.99
C ASP A 171 17.22 43.50 50.66
N ARG A 172 17.69 44.42 49.82
CA ARG A 172 18.36 44.13 48.53
C ARG A 172 19.60 43.25 48.69
N ARG A 173 20.24 43.32 49.85
CA ARG A 173 21.40 42.50 50.19
C ARG A 173 20.97 41.05 50.46
N ALA A 174 19.90 40.85 51.24
CA ALA A 174 19.38 39.50 51.54
C ALA A 174 18.92 38.79 50.25
N ASP A 175 18.20 39.49 49.38
CA ASP A 175 17.83 39.01 48.04
C ASP A 175 19.04 38.60 47.20
N ALA A 176 20.11 39.40 47.24
CA ALA A 176 21.34 39.13 46.49
C ALA A 176 22.15 37.95 47.09
N GLU A 177 22.22 37.83 48.43
CA GLU A 177 22.90 36.71 49.10
C GLU A 177 22.17 35.37 48.83
N ALA A 178 20.83 35.37 48.73
CA ALA A 178 20.05 34.22 48.29
C ALA A 178 20.36 33.85 46.82
N ARG A 179 20.22 34.81 45.89
CA ARG A 179 20.46 34.61 44.44
C ARG A 179 21.89 34.20 44.12
N LEU A 180 22.88 34.62 44.92
CA LEU A 180 24.28 34.22 44.73
C LEU A 180 24.43 32.68 44.73
N SER A 181 23.74 32.00 45.65
CA SER A 181 23.81 30.53 45.76
C SER A 181 23.24 29.83 44.53
N GLU A 182 22.10 30.32 44.02
CA GLU A 182 21.43 29.83 42.82
C GLU A 182 22.29 30.04 41.56
N VAL A 183 22.80 31.25 41.35
CA VAL A 183 23.62 31.59 40.18
C VAL A 183 24.94 30.82 40.18
N VAL A 184 25.60 30.66 41.34
CA VAL A 184 26.81 29.83 41.46
C VAL A 184 26.51 28.35 41.17
N ALA A 185 25.38 27.82 41.64
CA ALA A 185 24.95 26.46 41.33
C ALA A 185 24.64 26.26 39.84
N ARG A 186 23.88 27.17 39.22
CA ARG A 186 23.59 27.17 37.77
C ARG A 186 24.87 27.22 36.94
N ARG A 187 25.73 28.21 37.21
CA ARG A 187 27.05 28.37 36.55
C ARG A 187 27.90 27.11 36.65
N ARG A 188 27.90 26.46 37.81
CA ARG A 188 28.63 25.21 38.03
C ARG A 188 28.06 24.04 37.23
N VAL A 189 26.73 23.93 37.09
CA VAL A 189 26.12 22.92 36.21
C VAL A 189 26.48 23.15 34.73
N VAL A 190 26.58 24.40 34.28
CA VAL A 190 27.05 24.71 32.92
C VAL A 190 28.50 24.24 32.74
N LEU A 191 29.41 24.62 33.64
CA LEU A 191 30.85 24.32 33.52
C LEU A 191 31.22 22.86 33.79
N ASP A 192 30.70 22.24 34.85
CA ASP A 192 31.08 20.88 35.26
C ASP A 192 30.39 19.79 34.40
N ARG A 193 29.34 20.13 33.64
CA ARG A 193 28.50 19.13 32.91
C ARG A 193 28.12 19.54 31.49
N GLN A 194 27.40 20.65 31.31
CA GLN A 194 26.77 20.95 30.02
C GLN A 194 27.80 21.31 28.94
N LEU A 195 28.75 22.20 29.25
CA LEU A 195 29.76 22.65 28.30
C LEU A 195 30.76 21.53 27.92
N PRO A 196 31.28 20.68 28.84
CA PRO A 196 32.12 19.54 28.47
C PRO A 196 31.38 18.50 27.62
N ALA A 197 30.12 18.18 27.94
CA ALA A 197 29.32 17.25 27.15
C ALA A 197 29.07 17.80 25.74
N ALA A 198 28.49 19.01 25.63
CA ALA A 198 28.20 19.63 24.35
C ALA A 198 29.46 19.88 23.50
N THR A 199 30.63 20.09 24.11
CA THR A 199 31.91 20.18 23.37
C THR A 199 32.28 18.83 22.76
N LYS A 200 32.28 17.75 23.56
CA LYS A 200 32.61 16.40 23.11
C LYS A 200 31.63 15.89 22.04
N ASP A 201 30.34 16.12 22.25
CA ASP A 201 29.28 15.64 21.37
C ASP A 201 29.32 16.41 20.02
N ALA A 202 29.54 17.74 20.05
CA ALA A 202 29.77 18.54 18.85
C ALA A 202 31.08 18.18 18.11
N GLU A 203 32.15 17.83 18.81
CA GLU A 203 33.40 17.34 18.18
C GLU A 203 33.19 15.99 17.45
N ALA A 204 32.43 15.07 18.04
CA ALA A 204 32.09 13.80 17.41
C ALA A 204 31.13 13.96 16.23
N ALA A 205 30.05 14.75 16.41
CA ALA A 205 29.11 15.10 15.37
C ALA A 205 29.80 15.75 14.16
N ARG A 206 30.72 16.69 14.41
CA ARG A 206 31.51 17.33 13.35
C ARG A 206 32.35 16.34 12.56
N GLN A 207 33.08 15.44 13.24
CA GLN A 207 33.92 14.44 12.56
C GLN A 207 33.09 13.51 11.64
N LEU A 208 31.87 13.15 12.05
CA LEU A 208 30.96 12.34 11.25
C LEU A 208 30.39 13.11 10.05
N LEU A 209 29.96 14.36 10.26
CA LEU A 209 29.41 15.21 9.20
C LEU A 209 30.47 15.63 8.17
N ASP A 210 31.68 16.02 8.61
CA ASP A 210 32.81 16.32 7.73
C ASP A 210 33.20 15.09 6.86
N ALA A 211 33.11 13.87 7.41
CA ALA A 211 33.37 12.62 6.67
C ALA A 211 32.24 12.23 5.69
N ASP A 212 30.99 12.44 6.09
CA ASP A 212 29.82 12.29 5.22
C ASP A 212 29.83 13.32 4.07
N ASP A 213 30.25 14.56 4.31
CA ASP A 213 30.34 15.61 3.27
C ASP A 213 31.52 15.39 2.30
N VAL A 214 32.65 14.83 2.75
CA VAL A 214 33.71 14.32 1.86
C VAL A 214 33.18 13.16 0.99
N THR A 215 32.37 12.27 1.57
CA THR A 215 31.77 11.14 0.84
C THR A 215 30.73 11.65 -0.17
N ARG A 216 29.87 12.59 0.22
CA ARG A 216 28.87 13.27 -0.63
C ARG A 216 29.51 13.97 -1.82
N THR A 217 30.62 14.69 -1.60
CA THR A 217 31.39 15.35 -2.67
C THR A 217 31.91 14.35 -3.72
N ARG A 218 32.29 13.14 -3.29
CA ARG A 218 32.73 12.05 -4.18
C ARG A 218 31.56 11.35 -4.89
N VAL A 219 30.41 11.23 -4.22
CA VAL A 219 29.32 10.32 -4.60
C VAL A 219 28.18 11.00 -5.36
N LEU A 220 27.81 12.26 -5.05
CA LEU A 220 26.71 12.94 -5.76
C LEU A 220 26.90 12.99 -7.28
N PRO A 221 28.07 13.34 -7.85
CA PRO A 221 28.25 13.34 -9.30
C PRO A 221 28.12 11.94 -9.95
N GLN A 222 28.24 10.87 -9.16
CA GLN A 222 28.03 9.49 -9.61
C GLN A 222 26.54 9.10 -9.53
N ILE A 223 25.80 9.58 -8.53
CA ILE A 223 24.34 9.46 -8.45
C ILE A 223 23.69 10.23 -9.61
N GLU A 224 24.05 11.50 -9.81
CA GLU A 224 23.60 12.33 -10.93
C GLU A 224 23.95 11.72 -12.30
N LYS A 225 25.04 10.94 -12.40
CA LYS A 225 25.36 10.19 -13.62
C LYS A 225 24.46 8.96 -13.76
N ALA A 226 24.31 8.16 -12.71
CA ALA A 226 23.49 6.95 -12.73
C ALA A 226 22.00 7.26 -13.00
N GLU A 227 21.50 8.43 -12.59
CA GLU A 227 20.14 8.89 -12.91
C GLU A 227 20.00 9.25 -14.40
N ARG A 228 20.99 9.90 -15.01
CA ARG A 228 21.02 10.13 -16.47
C ARG A 228 21.22 8.83 -17.27
N ASP A 229 22.05 7.92 -16.77
CA ASP A 229 22.23 6.59 -17.36
C ASP A 229 20.90 5.79 -17.32
N TRP A 230 20.11 5.95 -16.25
CA TRP A 230 18.78 5.36 -16.08
C TRP A 230 17.72 5.95 -17.02
N GLU A 231 17.71 7.28 -17.20
CA GLU A 231 16.84 7.97 -18.16
C GLU A 231 17.19 7.55 -19.60
N GLU A 232 18.49 7.49 -19.94
CA GLU A 232 18.96 7.02 -21.24
C GLU A 232 18.57 5.55 -21.51
N LEU A 233 18.67 4.70 -20.47
CA LEU A 233 18.20 3.30 -20.52
C LEU A 233 16.71 3.22 -20.83
N HIS A 234 15.88 3.96 -20.08
CA HIS A 234 14.42 3.95 -20.27
C HIS A 234 14.02 4.50 -21.63
N SER A 235 14.68 5.54 -22.13
CA SER A 235 14.42 6.06 -23.48
C SER A 235 14.71 5.01 -24.56
N LYS A 236 15.87 4.32 -24.48
CA LYS A 236 16.28 3.30 -25.47
C LYS A 236 15.46 2.02 -25.40
N LEU A 237 15.04 1.60 -24.21
CA LEU A 237 14.15 0.45 -24.04
C LEU A 237 12.72 0.78 -24.50
N ARG A 238 12.20 1.99 -24.24
CA ARG A 238 10.92 2.46 -24.78
C ARG A 238 10.95 2.48 -26.31
N GLU A 239 12.00 3.05 -26.90
CA GLU A 239 12.23 3.09 -28.35
C GLU A 239 12.19 1.68 -28.97
N ARG A 240 12.97 0.73 -28.42
CA ARG A 240 12.97 -0.69 -28.87
C ARG A 240 11.58 -1.34 -28.79
N ILE A 241 10.81 -1.09 -27.72
CA ILE A 241 9.45 -1.61 -27.58
C ILE A 241 8.52 -0.97 -28.63
N THR A 242 8.57 0.35 -28.82
CA THR A 242 7.72 1.03 -29.81
C THR A 242 8.05 0.65 -31.26
N ASP A 243 9.32 0.40 -31.58
CA ASP A 243 9.75 -0.05 -32.90
C ASP A 243 9.29 -1.49 -33.18
N ALA A 244 9.38 -2.38 -32.19
CA ALA A 244 8.91 -3.76 -32.32
C ALA A 244 7.38 -3.82 -32.54
N ILE A 245 6.62 -2.98 -31.82
CA ILE A 245 5.17 -2.86 -32.01
C ILE A 245 4.85 -2.22 -33.37
N GLY A 246 5.52 -1.11 -33.72
CA GLY A 246 5.29 -0.37 -34.97
C GLY A 246 5.64 -1.16 -36.24
N SER A 247 6.62 -2.07 -36.15
CA SER A 247 6.97 -3.01 -37.21
C SER A 247 6.10 -4.28 -37.26
N SER A 248 5.11 -4.41 -36.37
CA SER A 248 4.29 -5.63 -36.19
C SER A 248 5.12 -6.90 -35.96
N ALA A 249 6.22 -6.78 -35.19
CA ALA A 249 7.10 -7.89 -34.89
C ALA A 249 6.50 -8.88 -33.87
N LEU A 250 6.95 -10.12 -33.92
CA LEU A 250 6.62 -11.15 -32.93
C LEU A 250 7.47 -10.93 -31.68
N LEU A 251 6.81 -10.51 -30.59
CA LEU A 251 7.42 -10.21 -29.29
C LEU A 251 7.75 -11.49 -28.49
N PRO A 252 8.56 -11.40 -27.43
CA PRO A 252 8.83 -12.51 -26.51
C PRO A 252 7.58 -12.98 -25.77
N VAL A 253 7.56 -14.26 -25.37
CA VAL A 253 6.38 -14.87 -24.75
C VAL A 253 6.04 -14.21 -23.41
N TRP A 254 7.05 -13.95 -22.57
CA TRP A 254 6.87 -13.26 -21.28
C TRP A 254 6.21 -11.89 -21.45
N PHE A 255 6.57 -11.15 -22.50
CA PHE A 255 6.03 -9.82 -22.77
C PHE A 255 4.56 -9.93 -23.16
N THR A 256 4.24 -10.81 -24.10
CA THR A 256 2.84 -11.05 -24.51
C THR A 256 1.96 -11.64 -23.41
N HIS A 257 2.55 -12.29 -22.41
CA HIS A 257 1.84 -12.82 -21.25
C HIS A 257 1.60 -11.77 -20.16
N ALA A 258 2.56 -10.86 -19.93
CA ALA A 258 2.49 -9.85 -18.87
C ALA A 258 1.87 -8.51 -19.29
N PHE A 259 1.86 -8.21 -20.59
CA PHE A 259 1.39 -6.95 -21.14
C PHE A 259 0.45 -7.10 -22.35
N GLY A 260 0.22 -8.32 -22.84
CA GLY A 260 -0.52 -8.53 -24.09
C GLY A 260 0.26 -8.08 -25.33
N VAL A 261 -0.46 -7.89 -26.45
CA VAL A 261 0.14 -7.72 -27.78
C VAL A 261 0.34 -6.23 -28.16
N ALA A 262 -0.44 -5.32 -27.58
CA ALA A 262 -0.42 -3.89 -27.91
C ALA A 262 -0.93 -3.04 -26.73
N PRO A 263 -0.50 -1.77 -26.60
CA PRO A 263 -0.97 -0.87 -25.55
C PRO A 263 -2.47 -0.56 -25.65
N PRO A 264 -3.18 -0.44 -24.52
CA PRO A 264 -4.57 0.03 -24.49
C PRO A 264 -4.69 1.51 -24.88
N SER A 265 -5.90 1.94 -25.23
CA SER A 265 -6.16 3.28 -25.75
C SER A 265 -6.03 4.39 -24.69
N GLY A 266 -5.56 5.58 -25.12
CA GLY A 266 -5.50 6.77 -24.27
C GLY A 266 -4.49 6.67 -23.13
N ALA A 267 -4.83 7.25 -21.97
CA ALA A 267 -3.90 7.39 -20.83
C ALA A 267 -3.45 6.05 -20.21
N ALA A 268 -4.18 4.95 -20.44
CA ALA A 268 -3.76 3.61 -20.05
C ALA A 268 -2.52 3.15 -20.86
N GLY A 269 -2.44 3.48 -22.15
CA GLY A 269 -1.30 3.14 -23.00
C GLY A 269 0.02 3.76 -22.56
N ASP A 270 0.00 4.97 -21.97
CA ASP A 270 1.20 5.58 -21.40
C ASP A 270 1.61 4.98 -20.06
N ARG A 271 0.68 4.43 -19.26
CA ARG A 271 1.03 3.58 -18.10
C ARG A 271 1.65 2.27 -18.58
N TRP A 272 1.01 1.61 -19.53
CA TRP A 272 1.45 0.37 -20.15
C TRP A 272 2.88 0.46 -20.70
N ILE A 273 3.20 1.48 -21.50
CA ILE A 273 4.55 1.66 -22.03
C ILE A 273 5.57 1.88 -20.90
N ARG A 274 5.23 2.61 -19.83
CA ARG A 274 6.14 2.79 -18.68
C ARG A 274 6.37 1.49 -17.91
N ALA A 275 5.32 0.72 -17.61
CA ALA A 275 5.43 -0.56 -16.92
C ALA A 275 6.24 -1.57 -17.76
N ALA A 276 5.92 -1.70 -19.05
CA ALA A 276 6.63 -2.57 -19.99
C ALA A 276 8.12 -2.19 -20.16
N THR A 277 8.43 -0.88 -20.24
CA THR A 277 9.82 -0.39 -20.28
C THR A 277 10.56 -0.71 -18.98
N SER A 278 9.91 -0.52 -17.83
CA SER A 278 10.52 -0.74 -16.51
C SER A 278 10.71 -2.22 -16.20
N ALA A 279 9.79 -3.09 -16.64
CA ALA A 279 9.94 -4.54 -16.57
C ALA A 279 11.08 -5.05 -17.47
N LEU A 280 11.20 -4.52 -18.71
CA LEU A 280 12.34 -4.81 -19.56
C LEU A 280 13.66 -4.32 -18.95
N ALA A 281 13.67 -3.13 -18.32
CA ALA A 281 14.82 -2.63 -17.59
C ALA A 281 15.21 -3.58 -16.44
N TYR A 282 14.25 -4.07 -15.65
CA TYR A 282 14.50 -5.04 -14.58
C TYR A 282 15.13 -6.34 -15.12
N ARG A 283 14.57 -6.91 -16.21
CA ARG A 283 15.13 -8.11 -16.85
C ARG A 283 16.56 -7.90 -17.33
N VAL A 284 16.84 -6.75 -17.95
CA VAL A 284 18.18 -6.37 -18.44
C VAL A 284 19.18 -6.14 -17.29
N THR A 285 18.75 -5.52 -16.17
CA THR A 285 19.60 -5.27 -14.99
C THR A 285 19.95 -6.57 -14.27
N HIS A 286 18.97 -7.44 -14.03
CA HIS A 286 19.13 -8.65 -13.21
C HIS A 286 19.41 -9.93 -14.02
N GLY A 287 19.43 -9.86 -15.35
CA GLY A 287 19.74 -10.99 -16.23
C GLY A 287 18.63 -12.04 -16.32
N VAL A 288 17.36 -11.63 -16.16
CA VAL A 288 16.22 -12.54 -16.16
C VAL A 288 15.92 -13.01 -17.59
N THR A 289 16.06 -14.32 -17.85
CA THR A 289 15.79 -14.94 -19.16
C THR A 289 14.51 -15.77 -19.21
N ASP A 290 13.80 -15.90 -18.08
CA ASP A 290 12.56 -16.68 -17.95
C ASP A 290 11.48 -16.19 -18.94
N GLN A 291 10.75 -17.13 -19.55
CA GLN A 291 9.71 -16.88 -20.56
C GLN A 291 8.28 -17.02 -20.02
N ALA A 292 8.11 -17.58 -18.82
CA ALA A 292 6.83 -17.68 -18.10
C ALA A 292 6.74 -16.62 -17.00
N LEU A 293 7.82 -16.38 -16.25
CA LEU A 293 7.87 -15.35 -15.22
C LEU A 293 8.54 -14.07 -15.77
N PRO A 294 7.81 -12.96 -15.99
CA PRO A 294 8.39 -11.75 -16.59
C PRO A 294 9.49 -11.15 -15.73
N LEU A 295 9.39 -11.27 -14.40
CA LEU A 295 10.38 -10.79 -13.42
C LEU A 295 11.23 -11.92 -12.82
N GLY A 296 11.13 -13.13 -13.37
CA GLY A 296 11.81 -14.34 -12.88
C GLY A 296 11.18 -14.90 -11.59
N GLU A 297 11.80 -15.94 -11.05
CA GLU A 297 11.40 -16.57 -9.78
C GLU A 297 11.37 -15.53 -8.64
N PRO A 298 10.37 -15.56 -7.75
CA PRO A 298 10.37 -14.74 -6.55
C PRO A 298 11.49 -15.17 -5.59
N PRO A 299 11.94 -14.27 -4.69
CA PRO A 299 12.91 -14.65 -3.67
C PRO A 299 12.32 -15.68 -2.67
N ALA A 300 13.19 -16.39 -1.97
CA ALA A 300 12.78 -17.30 -0.91
C ALA A 300 12.21 -16.54 0.31
N ASP A 301 11.36 -17.20 1.09
CA ASP A 301 10.60 -16.61 2.21
C ASP A 301 11.46 -15.95 3.31
N ASP A 302 12.75 -16.27 3.38
CA ASP A 302 13.74 -15.71 4.32
C ASP A 302 14.47 -14.44 3.81
N THR A 303 14.14 -13.99 2.59
CA THR A 303 14.83 -12.88 1.93
C THR A 303 14.39 -11.51 2.46
N ASP A 304 15.35 -10.60 2.62
CA ASP A 304 15.08 -9.21 2.99
C ASP A 304 14.43 -8.40 1.85
N TRP A 305 13.10 -8.31 1.87
CA TRP A 305 12.29 -7.53 0.94
C TRP A 305 12.57 -6.01 0.99
N ALA A 306 13.31 -5.49 1.97
CA ALA A 306 13.72 -4.09 2.00
C ALA A 306 14.85 -3.76 1.00
N GLN A 307 15.47 -4.75 0.36
CA GLN A 307 16.49 -4.51 -0.66
C GLN A 307 15.89 -3.80 -1.90
N PRO A 308 16.64 -2.88 -2.55
CA PRO A 308 16.14 -2.09 -3.68
C PRO A 308 15.53 -2.92 -4.81
N GLN A 309 16.17 -4.03 -5.19
CA GLN A 309 15.69 -4.98 -6.19
C GLN A 309 14.26 -5.47 -5.92
N TRP A 310 13.96 -5.92 -4.71
CA TRP A 310 12.65 -6.45 -4.36
C TRP A 310 11.61 -5.33 -4.21
N SER A 311 12.02 -4.16 -3.72
CA SER A 311 11.17 -2.94 -3.72
C SER A 311 10.84 -2.43 -5.13
N TRP A 312 11.65 -2.77 -6.14
CA TRP A 312 11.38 -2.50 -7.55
C TRP A 312 10.50 -3.59 -8.15
N ARG A 313 10.80 -4.86 -7.91
CA ARG A 313 9.97 -6.01 -8.31
C ARG A 313 8.51 -5.85 -7.84
N ALA A 314 8.28 -5.61 -6.56
CA ALA A 314 6.93 -5.48 -6.01
C ALA A 314 6.12 -4.32 -6.62
N ARG A 315 6.79 -3.22 -6.98
CA ARG A 315 6.16 -2.10 -7.71
C ARG A 315 5.83 -2.46 -9.16
N LEU A 316 6.65 -3.29 -9.82
CA LEU A 316 6.35 -3.80 -11.16
C LEU A 316 5.22 -4.84 -11.15
N GLU A 317 5.14 -5.68 -10.12
CA GLU A 317 4.04 -6.62 -9.92
C GLU A 317 2.72 -5.83 -9.74
N GLN A 318 2.72 -4.79 -8.90
CA GLN A 318 1.57 -3.89 -8.79
C GLN A 318 1.27 -3.11 -10.09
N ASP A 319 2.27 -2.55 -10.78
CA ASP A 319 2.08 -1.83 -12.06
C ASP A 319 1.48 -2.74 -13.16
N ILE A 320 1.70 -4.06 -13.08
CA ILE A 320 1.12 -5.06 -14.00
C ILE A 320 -0.32 -5.42 -13.56
N GLU A 321 -0.55 -5.70 -12.28
CA GLU A 321 -1.89 -5.99 -11.75
C GLU A 321 -2.86 -4.81 -11.97
N ASP A 322 -2.40 -3.57 -11.76
CA ASP A 322 -3.17 -2.34 -12.04
C ASP A 322 -3.45 -2.15 -13.55
N LEU A 323 -2.72 -2.81 -14.46
CA LEU A 323 -3.01 -2.79 -15.90
C LEU A 323 -4.05 -3.84 -16.29
N ASP A 324 -3.99 -5.05 -15.73
CA ASP A 324 -5.00 -6.09 -15.94
C ASP A 324 -6.37 -5.66 -15.38
N ILE A 325 -6.41 -5.13 -14.15
CA ILE A 325 -7.66 -4.71 -13.48
C ILE A 325 -8.35 -3.52 -14.18
N ASN A 326 -7.58 -2.68 -14.89
CA ASN A 326 -8.10 -1.53 -15.65
C ASN A 326 -8.17 -1.80 -17.17
N GLY A 327 -8.19 -3.07 -17.58
CA GLY A 327 -8.23 -3.51 -18.98
C GLY A 327 -9.61 -3.84 -19.56
N ASP A 328 -10.61 -4.09 -18.71
CA ASP A 328 -12.03 -4.38 -19.04
C ASP A 328 -12.92 -3.12 -19.12
#